data_AF-A0A0V8HNA3-F1
#
_entry.id   AF-A0A0V8HNA3-F1
#
_cell.length_a   1.000
_cell.length_b   1.000
_cell.length_c   1.000
_cell.angle_alpha   90.00
_cell.angle_beta   90.00
_cell.angle_gamma   90.00
#
_symmetry.space_group_name_H-M   'P 1'
#
loop_
_entity.id
_entity.type
_entity.pdbx_description
1 polymer ?
#
loop_
_entity_poly.entity_id
_entity_poly.type
_entity_poly.pdbx_seq_one_letter_code
_entity_poly.pdbx_strand_id
1 'polypeptide(L)'
;MKLIEEIYEMYRGRIKGTDEDLDLIALTILEDTSRNEIIELIQEMETEELEYFLRLYIFETLKEKWSKSEERVRLERKSLH
;
A
#
# COMPACT_ATOMS: atom_id res chain seq x y z
N MET A 1 -13.81 -1.42 -7.79
CA MET A 1 -13.84 0.06 -7.96
C MET A 1 -13.55 0.45 -9.39
N LYS A 2 -14.25 1.48 -9.90
CA LYS A 2 -14.02 2.05 -11.24
C LYS A 2 -12.63 2.67 -11.41
N LEU A 3 -12.10 3.28 -10.35
CA LEU A 3 -10.76 3.91 -10.35
C LEU A 3 -9.63 2.92 -10.72
N ILE A 4 -9.63 1.72 -10.15
CA ILE A 4 -8.57 0.73 -10.42
C ILE A 4 -8.57 0.28 -11.88
N GLU A 5 -9.76 0.12 -12.46
CA GLU A 5 -9.90 -0.21 -13.89
C GLU A 5 -9.40 0.94 -14.77
N GLU A 6 -9.72 2.18 -14.42
CA GLU A 6 -9.25 3.36 -15.15
C GLU A 6 -7.73 3.51 -15.08
N ILE A 7 -7.12 3.31 -13.90
CA ILE A 7 -5.66 3.30 -13.75
C ILE A 7 -5.04 2.17 -14.56
N TYR A 8 -5.61 0.96 -14.48
CA TYR A 8 -5.11 -0.18 -15.24
C TYR A 8 -5.10 0.13 -16.74
N GLU A 9 -6.21 0.62 -17.29
CA GLU A 9 -6.30 0.97 -18.72
C GLU A 9 -5.40 2.14 -19.12
N MET A 10 -5.16 3.13 -18.24
CA MET A 10 -4.21 4.22 -18.50
C MET A 10 -2.77 3.73 -18.67
N TYR A 11 -2.35 2.74 -17.88
CA TYR A 11 -0.97 2.25 -17.86
C TYR A 11 -0.77 0.93 -18.61
N ARG A 12 -1.85 0.30 -19.08
CA ARG A 12 -1.81 -0.96 -19.84
C ARG A 12 -0.92 -0.83 -21.08
N GLY A 13 0.06 -1.72 -21.20
CA GLY A 13 1.01 -1.72 -22.31
C GLY A 13 2.04 -0.58 -22.27
N ARG A 14 2.02 0.29 -21.25
CA ARG A 14 3.01 1.35 -21.02
C ARG A 14 4.04 1.00 -19.94
N ILE A 15 3.68 0.09 -19.04
CA ILE A 15 4.57 -0.41 -17.98
C ILE A 15 4.88 -1.89 -18.17
N LYS A 16 6.00 -2.33 -17.58
CA LYS A 16 6.32 -3.77 -17.50
C LYS A 16 5.46 -4.47 -16.45
N GLY A 17 4.90 -3.69 -15.51
CA GLY A 17 4.06 -4.20 -14.43
C GLY A 17 4.89 -4.85 -13.33
N THR A 18 6.14 -4.41 -13.14
CA THR A 18 6.93 -4.79 -11.97
C THR A 18 6.35 -4.14 -10.72
N ASP A 19 6.65 -4.69 -9.55
CA ASP A 19 6.22 -4.11 -8.27
C ASP A 19 6.67 -2.65 -8.13
N GLU A 20 7.86 -2.32 -8.66
CA GLU A 20 8.41 -0.95 -8.70
C GLU A 20 7.61 -0.01 -9.61
N ASP A 21 7.17 -0.49 -10.79
CA ASP A 21 6.33 0.30 -11.71
C ASP A 21 4.97 0.58 -11.05
N LEU A 22 4.39 -0.42 -10.38
CA LEU A 22 3.08 -0.30 -9.71
C LEU A 22 3.15 0.62 -8.48
N ASP A 23 4.23 0.54 -7.70
CA ASP A 23 4.47 1.41 -6.55
C ASP A 23 4.64 2.87 -6.99
N LEU A 24 5.40 3.11 -8.07
CA LEU A 24 5.56 4.45 -8.63
C LEU A 24 4.23 5.05 -9.12
N ILE A 25 3.38 4.25 -9.77
CA ILE A 25 2.04 4.68 -10.19
C ILE A 25 1.18 5.03 -8.98
N ALA A 26 1.14 4.17 -7.96
CA ALA A 26 0.38 4.41 -6.75
C ALA A 26 0.85 5.71 -6.07
N LEU A 27 2.16 5.93 -5.98
CA LEU A 27 2.73 7.15 -5.42
C LEU A 27 2.32 8.39 -6.22
N THR A 28 2.47 8.35 -7.54
CA THR A 28 2.15 9.48 -8.44
C THR A 28 0.68 9.88 -8.30
N ILE A 29 -0.23 8.90 -8.22
CA ILE A 29 -1.65 9.15 -8.04
C ILE A 29 -1.90 9.81 -6.68
N LEU A 30 -1.31 9.27 -5.61
CA LEU A 30 -1.52 9.77 -4.26
C LEU A 30 -0.88 11.15 -4.01
N GLU A 31 0.21 11.50 -4.69
CA GLU A 31 0.84 12.82 -4.60
C GLU A 31 -0.10 13.95 -5.03
N ASP A 32 -0.89 13.71 -6.09
CA ASP A 32 -1.84 14.68 -6.63
C ASP A 32 -3.25 14.55 -6.01
N THR A 33 -3.50 13.55 -5.16
CA THR A 33 -4.83 13.30 -4.57
C THR A 33 -4.94 13.93 -3.18
N SER A 34 -5.91 14.81 -3.00
CA SER A 34 -6.21 15.42 -1.70
C SER A 34 -6.82 14.41 -0.72
N ARG A 35 -6.73 14.71 0.58
CA ARG A 35 -7.34 13.88 1.64
C ARG A 35 -8.84 13.65 1.43
N ASN A 36 -9.56 14.65 0.91
CA ASN A 36 -11.00 14.54 0.70
C ASN A 36 -11.31 13.59 -0.46
N GLU A 37 -10.58 13.70 -1.58
CA GLU A 37 -10.72 12.78 -2.71
C GLU A 37 -10.39 11.34 -2.30
N ILE A 38 -9.37 11.12 -1.46
CA ILE A 38 -9.08 9.78 -0.90
C ILE A 38 -10.28 9.24 -0.12
N ILE A 39 -10.95 10.08 0.69
CA ILE A 39 -12.11 9.65 1.47
C ILE A 39 -13.29 9.34 0.57
N GLU A 40 -13.53 10.14 -0.47
CA GLU A 40 -14.57 9.88 -1.47
C GLU A 40 -14.33 8.54 -2.18
N LEU A 41 -13.09 8.27 -2.60
CA LEU A 41 -12.72 6.98 -3.20
C LEU A 41 -12.97 5.80 -2.25
N ILE A 42 -12.64 5.93 -0.97
CA ILE A 42 -12.92 4.89 0.03
C ILE A 42 -14.43 4.69 0.22
N GLN A 43 -15.23 5.76 0.15
CA GLN A 43 -16.69 5.67 0.27
C GLN A 43 -17.36 4.98 -0.92
N GLU A 44 -16.71 4.97 -2.09
CA GLU A 44 -17.17 4.27 -3.29
C GLU A 44 -16.77 2.77 -3.33
N MET A 45 -15.95 2.31 -2.39
CA MET A 45 -15.58 0.90 -2.29
C MET A 45 -16.77 0.04 -1.88
N GLU A 46 -16.93 -1.10 -2.54
CA GLU A 46 -17.83 -2.14 -2.04
C GLU A 46 -17.28 -2.72 -0.73
N THR A 47 -18.14 -3.33 0.09
CA THR A 47 -17.75 -3.81 1.43
C THR A 47 -16.55 -4.75 1.38
N GLU A 48 -16.50 -5.67 0.41
CA GLU A 48 -15.38 -6.61 0.23
C GLU A 48 -14.06 -5.89 -0.09
N GLU A 49 -14.11 -4.81 -0.87
CA GLU A 49 -12.94 -4.00 -1.23
C GLU A 49 -12.43 -3.21 -0.02
N LEU A 50 -13.34 -2.65 0.77
CA LEU A 50 -13.02 -1.94 2.00
C LEU A 50 -12.39 -2.88 3.04
N GLU A 51 -12.96 -4.08 3.22
CA GLU A 51 -12.40 -5.11 4.10
C GLU A 51 -11.00 -5.55 3.64
N TYR A 52 -10.81 -5.73 2.33
CA TYR A 52 -9.51 -6.04 1.75
C TYR A 52 -8.49 -4.93 2.00
N PHE A 53 -8.86 -3.67 1.74
CA PHE A 53 -8.03 -2.50 1.98
C PHE A 53 -7.60 -2.40 3.45
N LEU A 54 -8.55 -2.53 4.38
CA LEU A 54 -8.26 -2.46 5.80
C LEU A 54 -7.38 -3.65 6.27
N ARG A 55 -7.62 -4.86 5.72
CA ARG A 55 -6.79 -6.03 6.00
C ARG A 55 -5.35 -5.82 5.58
N LEU A 56 -5.11 -5.27 4.38
CA LEU A 56 -3.76 -4.96 3.90
C LEU A 56 -3.06 -3.95 4.82
N TYR A 57 -3.74 -2.87 5.19
CA TYR A 57 -3.20 -1.88 6.10
C TYR A 57 -2.79 -2.48 7.45
N ILE A 58 -3.68 -3.29 8.05
CA ILE A 58 -3.40 -3.99 9.31
C ILE A 58 -2.21 -4.93 9.14
N PHE A 59 -2.20 -5.73 8.08
CA PHE A 59 -1.16 -6.72 7.83
C PHE A 59 0.22 -6.09 7.66
N GLU A 60 0.37 -5.10 6.78
CA GLU A 60 1.67 -4.45 6.54
C GLU A 60 2.14 -3.70 7.80
N THR A 61 1.25 -3.04 8.53
CA THR A 61 1.59 -2.37 9.79
C THR A 61 2.07 -3.37 10.85
N LEU A 62 1.42 -4.54 10.97
CA LEU A 62 1.84 -5.58 11.89
C LEU A 62 3.19 -6.18 11.51
N LYS A 63 3.40 -6.46 10.22
CA LYS A 63 4.66 -6.98 9.68
C LYS A 63 5.82 -6.02 9.94
N GLU A 64 5.61 -4.72 9.75
CA GLU A 64 6.63 -3.71 10.08
C GLU A 64 6.97 -3.70 11.58
N LYS A 65 5.95 -3.76 12.45
CA LYS A 65 6.16 -3.81 13.91
C LYS A 65 6.93 -5.05 14.34
N TRP A 66 6.65 -6.20 13.72
CA TRP A 66 7.33 -7.46 14.02
C TRP A 66 8.76 -7.48 13.50
N SER A 67 9.00 -6.99 12.28
CA SER A 67 10.35 -6.85 11.73
C SER A 67 11.21 -5.92 12.60
N LYS A 68 10.66 -4.77 13.02
CA LYS A 68 11.33 -3.85 13.94
C LYS A 68 11.59 -4.45 15.32
N SER A 69 10.71 -5.33 15.83
CA SER A 69 10.93 -5.99 17.11
C SER A 69 12.03 -7.05 17.01
N GLU A 70 12.05 -7.84 15.95
CA GLU A 70 13.10 -8.84 15.69
C GLU A 70 14.47 -8.20 15.49
N GLU A 71 14.55 -7.08 14.76
CA GLU A 71 15.80 -6.33 14.57
C GLU A 71 16.31 -5.75 15.90
N ARG A 72 15.41 -5.22 16.76
CA ARG A 72 15.79 -4.78 18.12
C ARG A 72 16.37 -5.93 18.96
N VAL A 73 15.71 -7.09 18.99
CA VAL A 73 16.20 -8.27 19.71
C VAL A 73 17.56 -8.72 19.18
N ARG A 74 17.78 -8.64 17.86
CA ARG A 74 19.05 -8.99 17.22
C ARG A 74 20.19 -8.03 17.61
N LEU A 75 19.91 -6.73 17.67
CA LEU A 75 20.90 -5.71 18.07
C LEU A 75 21.27 -5.82 19.56
N GLU A 76 20.29 -6.07 20.43
CA GLU A 76 20.53 -6.30 21.87
C GLU A 76 21.46 -7.51 22.09
N ARG A 77 21.20 -8.63 21.39
CA ARG A 77 22.07 -9.82 21.44
C ARG A 77 23.49 -9.57 20.95
N LYS A 78 23.68 -8.71 19.94
CA LYS A 78 25.01 -8.31 19.45
C LYS A 78 25.75 -7.38 20.42
N SER A 79 25.04 -6.62 21.24
CA SER A 79 25.65 -5.71 22.23
C SER A 79 26.12 -6.41 23.52
N LEU A 80 25.69 -7.66 23.72
CA LEU A 80 26.03 -8.53 24.84
C LEU A 80 27.23 -9.46 24.55
N HIS A 81 27.86 -9.32 23.38
CA HIS A 81 29.07 -10.03 22.96
C HIS A 81 30.12 -9.02 22.47
#